data_AF-A0A2P2KKE5-F1
#
_entry.id   AF-A0A2P2KKE5-F1
#
_cell.length_a   1.000
_cell.length_b   1.000
_cell.length_c   1.000
_cell.angle_alpha   90.00
_cell.angle_beta   90.00
_cell.angle_gamma   90.00
#
_symmetry.space_group_name_H-M   'P 1'
#
loop_
_entity.id
_entity.type
_entity.pdbx_description
1 polymer ?
#
loop_
_entity_poly.entity_id
_entity_poly.type
_entity_poly.pdbx_seq_one_letter_code
_entity_poly.pdbx_strand_id
1 'polypeptide(L)'
;MKLEVYSSYVQEHLAPSGYIKIPTDITGYLEGCKFLPKLNNELQNERNSTYKERFSSLENLVLIMFEQDTVLIPKETAWFGYYPVGAFDPILPMKETALYKEDWIGLKTLDEAEKVKFVNVSGNHLGISRKDMKKYIVPYLEEQSSVQQIMTEYSSHKWLLSVRNFILELIGFGEDPALLDIH
;
A
#
# COMPACT_ATOMS: atom_id res chain seq x y z
N MET A 1 -0.64 -20.91 24.49
CA MET A 1 -0.15 -21.96 23.58
C MET A 1 0.34 -21.20 22.35
N LYS A 2 1.66 -21.11 22.14
CA LYS A 2 2.23 -20.29 21.06
C LYS A 2 1.95 -20.98 19.73
N LEU A 3 1.23 -20.32 18.83
CA LEU A 3 0.92 -20.89 17.51
C LEU A 3 2.21 -21.14 16.72
N GLU A 4 2.28 -22.23 15.97
CA GLU A 4 3.49 -22.67 15.25
C GLU A 4 4.01 -21.61 14.26
N VAL A 5 3.12 -20.77 13.74
CA VAL A 5 3.43 -19.64 12.85
C VAL A 5 4.42 -18.64 13.48
N TYR A 6 4.45 -18.56 14.81
CA TYR A 6 5.33 -17.67 15.58
C TYR A 6 6.60 -18.36 16.10
N SER A 7 6.86 -19.60 15.67
CA SER A 7 8.12 -20.29 15.98
C SER A 7 9.30 -19.63 15.27
N SER A 8 10.49 -19.69 15.88
CA SER A 8 11.70 -19.09 15.30
C SER A 8 12.02 -19.63 13.91
N TYR A 9 11.85 -20.94 13.70
CA TYR A 9 12.08 -21.58 12.40
C TYR A 9 11.15 -21.01 11.32
N VAL A 10 9.85 -20.95 11.58
CA VAL A 10 8.88 -20.45 10.59
C VAL A 10 9.13 -18.97 10.28
N GLN A 11 9.40 -18.15 11.29
CA GLN A 11 9.70 -16.72 11.12
C GLN A 11 10.99 -16.44 10.35
N GLU A 12 11.94 -17.38 10.31
CA GLU A 12 13.20 -17.26 9.55
C GLU A 12 13.11 -17.79 8.12
N HIS A 13 12.17 -18.71 7.85
CA HIS A 13 12.14 -19.46 6.60
C HIS A 13 10.87 -19.24 5.77
N LEU A 14 9.82 -18.63 6.33
CA LEU A 14 8.54 -18.39 5.65
C LEU A 14 8.17 -16.90 5.72
N ALA A 15 8.46 -16.16 4.64
CA ALA A 15 8.22 -14.72 4.57
C ALA A 15 6.79 -14.28 4.96
N PRO A 16 5.71 -14.99 4.55
CA PRO A 16 4.36 -14.63 4.97
C PRO A 16 4.12 -14.61 6.47
N SER A 17 4.85 -15.42 7.24
CA SER A 17 4.67 -15.50 8.69
C SER A 17 5.04 -14.19 9.41
N GLY A 18 5.89 -13.36 8.81
CA GLY A 18 6.32 -12.07 9.37
C GLY A 18 5.23 -11.01 9.44
N TYR A 19 4.06 -11.25 8.82
CA TYR A 19 2.91 -10.34 8.86
C TYR A 19 1.59 -11.04 9.18
N ILE A 20 1.64 -12.27 9.70
CA ILE A 20 0.44 -12.92 10.26
C ILE A 20 0.18 -12.37 11.65
N LYS A 21 -0.94 -11.65 11.80
CA LYS A 21 -1.48 -11.22 13.08
C LYS A 21 -2.72 -12.07 13.38
N ILE A 22 -2.82 -12.61 14.59
CA ILE A 22 -3.95 -13.44 15.01
C ILE A 22 -4.60 -12.74 16.20
N PRO A 23 -5.84 -12.22 16.06
CA PRO A 23 -6.49 -11.39 17.08
C PRO A 23 -6.64 -12.08 18.44
N THR A 24 -6.79 -13.41 18.44
CA THR A 24 -6.96 -14.22 19.66
C THR A 24 -5.63 -14.68 20.27
N ASP A 25 -4.49 -14.43 19.63
CA ASP A 25 -3.14 -14.74 20.13
C ASP A 25 -2.20 -13.54 19.97
N ILE A 26 -2.62 -12.38 20.49
CA ILE A 26 -1.81 -11.15 20.44
C ILE A 26 -0.50 -11.31 21.22
N THR A 27 -0.50 -12.08 22.32
CA THR A 27 0.74 -12.38 23.06
C THR A 27 1.74 -13.14 22.18
N GLY A 28 1.31 -14.21 21.50
CA GLY A 28 2.16 -14.95 20.57
C GLY A 28 2.64 -14.09 19.41
N TYR A 29 1.78 -13.22 18.88
CA TYR A 29 2.11 -12.25 17.84
C TYR A 29 3.21 -11.28 18.28
N LEU A 30 3.04 -10.59 19.43
CA LEU A 30 4.00 -9.58 19.90
C LEU A 30 5.35 -10.21 20.29
N GLU A 31 5.35 -11.42 20.85
CA GLU A 31 6.58 -12.09 21.30
C GLU A 31 7.31 -12.85 20.18
N GLY A 32 6.58 -13.32 19.16
CA GLY A 32 7.12 -14.24 18.17
C GLY A 32 7.18 -13.71 16.75
N CYS A 33 6.33 -12.75 16.36
CA CYS A 33 6.34 -12.20 15.00
C CYS A 33 7.50 -11.21 14.85
N LYS A 34 8.44 -11.49 13.95
CA LYS A 34 9.72 -10.76 13.87
C LYS A 34 9.66 -9.44 13.10
N PHE A 35 8.62 -9.23 12.30
CA PHE A 35 8.56 -8.11 11.36
C PHE A 35 7.43 -7.13 11.67
N LEU A 36 6.17 -7.54 11.55
CA LEU A 36 5.03 -6.61 11.61
C LEU A 36 4.91 -5.85 12.95
N PRO A 37 5.02 -6.46 14.16
CA PRO A 37 4.95 -5.71 15.41
C PRO A 37 6.01 -4.61 15.53
N LYS A 38 7.21 -4.89 15.00
CA LYS A 38 8.32 -3.94 15.00
C LYS A 38 8.11 -2.81 14.00
N LEU A 39 7.69 -3.14 12.78
CA LEU A 39 7.41 -2.14 11.74
C LEU A 39 6.27 -1.20 12.18
N ASN A 40 5.23 -1.75 12.80
CA ASN A 40 4.05 -1.01 13.25
C ASN A 40 4.22 -0.31 14.60
N ASN A 41 5.42 -0.32 15.19
CA ASN A 41 5.69 0.27 16.52
C ASN A 41 4.74 -0.25 17.62
N GLU A 42 4.33 -1.52 17.56
CA GLU A 42 3.40 -2.13 18.52
C GLU A 42 4.09 -2.50 19.84
N LEU A 43 5.41 -2.72 19.81
CA LEU A 43 6.24 -3.02 20.98
C LEU A 43 6.56 -1.74 21.75
N GLN A 44 5.84 -1.48 22.86
CA GLN A 44 5.92 -0.24 23.62
C GLN A 44 7.36 0.18 24.02
N ASN A 45 8.19 -0.78 24.42
CA ASN A 45 9.57 -0.53 24.87
C ASN A 45 10.59 -0.43 23.71
N GLU A 46 10.17 -0.68 22.47
CA GLU A 46 11.03 -0.71 21.28
C GLU A 46 10.55 0.23 20.17
N ARG A 47 9.59 1.12 20.47
CA ARG A 47 9.04 2.06 19.48
C ARG A 47 10.16 2.92 18.88
N ASN A 48 10.20 2.97 17.55
CA ASN A 48 11.22 3.65 16.79
C ASN A 48 10.66 4.97 16.21
N SER A 49 11.12 6.11 16.72
CA SER A 49 10.69 7.44 16.24
C SER A 49 11.09 7.70 14.81
N THR A 50 12.24 7.19 14.35
CA THR A 50 12.70 7.35 12.96
C THR A 50 11.75 6.66 11.97
N TYR A 51 11.09 5.56 12.35
CA TYR A 51 10.08 4.93 11.48
C TYR A 51 8.89 5.86 11.29
N LYS A 52 8.40 6.45 12.38
CA LYS A 52 7.33 7.45 12.35
C LYS A 52 7.71 8.67 11.52
N GLU A 53 8.88 9.26 11.76
CA GLU A 53 9.34 10.44 11.04
C GLU A 53 9.40 10.21 9.52
N ARG A 54 9.96 9.08 9.10
CA ARG A 54 10.08 8.71 7.68
C ARG A 54 8.75 8.39 7.03
N PHE A 55 7.85 7.71 7.74
CA PHE A 55 6.53 7.42 7.21
C PHE A 55 5.71 8.72 7.09
N SER A 56 5.73 9.58 8.11
CA SER A 56 5.08 10.89 8.08
C SER A 56 5.65 11.85 7.04
N SER A 57 6.88 11.64 6.56
CA SER A 57 7.49 12.49 5.54
C SER A 57 6.97 12.23 4.13
N LEU A 58 6.15 11.19 3.91
CA LEU A 58 5.52 10.94 2.61
C LEU A 58 4.75 12.18 2.14
N GLU A 59 4.81 12.45 0.85
CA GLU A 59 3.99 13.51 0.22
C GLU A 59 2.55 13.04 0.02
N ASN A 60 2.39 11.79 -0.45
CA ASN A 60 1.11 11.14 -0.66
C ASN A 60 1.19 9.68 -0.21
N LEU A 61 0.16 9.20 0.48
CA LEU A 61 -0.05 7.79 0.79
C LEU A 61 -1.36 7.33 0.15
N VAL A 62 -1.27 6.63 -0.98
CA VAL A 62 -2.44 6.11 -1.71
C VAL A 62 -2.69 4.67 -1.31
N LEU A 63 -3.82 4.41 -0.65
CA LEU A 63 -4.21 3.11 -0.16
C LEU A 63 -5.36 2.56 -1.00
N ILE A 64 -5.10 1.49 -1.74
CA ILE A 64 -6.07 0.88 -2.65
C ILE A 64 -6.60 -0.41 -2.02
N MET A 65 -7.91 -0.47 -1.80
CA MET A 65 -8.62 -1.67 -1.38
C MET A 65 -9.41 -2.24 -2.55
N PHE A 66 -9.45 -3.57 -2.65
CA PHE A 66 -10.22 -4.31 -3.64
C PHE A 66 -11.51 -4.81 -3.00
N GLU A 67 -12.65 -4.50 -3.61
CA GLU A 67 -13.96 -4.80 -3.02
C GLU A 67 -14.19 -6.30 -2.80
N GLN A 68 -13.68 -7.14 -3.71
CA GLN A 68 -13.83 -8.59 -3.69
C GLN A 68 -12.51 -9.30 -3.34
N ASP A 69 -11.60 -8.65 -2.60
CA ASP A 69 -10.34 -9.27 -2.16
C ASP A 69 -10.61 -10.49 -1.28
N THR A 70 -10.07 -11.65 -1.67
CA THR A 70 -10.13 -12.89 -0.89
C THR A 70 -8.76 -13.33 -0.33
N VAL A 71 -7.71 -12.54 -0.57
CA VAL A 71 -6.33 -12.81 -0.13
C VAL A 71 -6.02 -12.03 1.15
N LEU A 72 -6.43 -10.76 1.22
CA LEU A 72 -6.33 -9.96 2.43
C LEU A 72 -7.53 -10.24 3.34
N ILE A 73 -7.27 -10.77 4.53
CA ILE A 73 -8.30 -11.12 5.51
C ILE A 73 -7.98 -10.43 6.84
N PRO A 74 -8.75 -9.40 7.24
CA PRO A 74 -9.85 -8.77 6.51
C PRO A 74 -9.33 -7.86 5.38
N LYS A 75 -10.12 -7.59 4.34
CA LYS A 75 -9.69 -6.74 3.21
C LYS A 75 -9.36 -5.30 3.65
N GLU A 76 -9.96 -4.86 4.74
CA GLU A 76 -9.75 -3.56 5.38
C GLU A 76 -8.31 -3.36 5.87
N THR A 77 -7.47 -4.41 5.94
CA THR A 77 -6.03 -4.27 6.17
C THR A 77 -5.37 -3.39 5.12
N ALA A 78 -5.89 -3.35 3.88
CA ALA A 78 -5.43 -2.45 2.83
C ALA A 78 -5.52 -0.96 3.23
N TRP A 79 -6.43 -0.65 4.16
CA TRP A 79 -6.68 0.69 4.69
C TRP A 79 -6.31 0.80 6.17
N PHE A 80 -5.41 -0.05 6.70
CA PHE A 80 -5.03 -0.10 8.11
C PHE A 80 -6.20 -0.36 9.10
N GLY A 81 -7.34 -0.85 8.61
CA GLY A 81 -8.37 -1.45 9.45
C GLY A 81 -7.98 -2.86 9.89
N TYR A 82 -8.50 -3.31 11.02
CA TYR A 82 -8.22 -4.66 11.52
C TYR A 82 -9.24 -5.14 12.54
N TYR A 83 -9.12 -6.39 12.97
CA TYR A 83 -9.92 -6.94 14.06
C TYR A 83 -9.54 -6.37 15.44
N PRO A 84 -10.48 -6.29 16.39
CA PRO A 84 -10.19 -5.98 17.79
C PRO A 84 -9.38 -7.10 18.45
N VAL A 85 -8.72 -6.79 19.56
CA VAL A 85 -8.01 -7.80 20.37
C VAL A 85 -9.02 -8.83 20.88
N GLY A 86 -8.74 -10.11 20.64
CA GLY A 86 -9.52 -11.24 21.16
C GLY A 86 -10.71 -11.68 20.31
N ALA A 87 -11.03 -11.01 19.20
CA ALA A 87 -12.16 -11.38 18.35
C ALA A 87 -11.85 -11.16 16.86
N PHE A 88 -12.63 -11.81 15.98
CA PHE A 88 -12.58 -11.63 14.53
C PHE A 88 -13.74 -10.76 14.01
N ASP A 89 -14.49 -10.13 14.92
CA ASP A 89 -15.59 -9.23 14.60
C ASP A 89 -15.87 -8.30 15.79
N PRO A 90 -16.40 -7.09 15.55
CA PRO A 90 -16.54 -6.44 14.24
C PRO A 90 -15.19 -5.97 13.69
N ILE A 91 -15.14 -5.54 12.41
CA ILE A 91 -13.93 -4.88 11.87
C ILE A 91 -13.80 -3.48 12.46
N LEU A 92 -12.63 -3.16 13.02
CA LEU A 92 -12.30 -1.80 13.42
C LEU A 92 -11.77 -1.01 12.21
N PRO A 93 -12.37 0.14 11.87
CA PRO A 93 -11.79 1.03 10.88
C PRO A 93 -10.48 1.62 11.40
N MET A 94 -9.61 2.07 10.49
CA MET A 94 -8.30 2.67 10.79
C MET A 94 -8.33 3.63 12.00
N LYS A 95 -9.28 4.57 12.00
CA LYS A 95 -9.39 5.64 13.02
C LYS A 95 -9.71 5.13 14.42
N GLU A 96 -10.20 3.90 14.54
CA GLU A 96 -10.51 3.28 15.81
C GLU A 96 -9.36 2.45 16.38
N THR A 97 -8.35 2.13 15.56
CA THR A 97 -7.17 1.37 15.98
C THR A 97 -6.27 2.18 16.93
N ALA A 98 -5.57 1.48 17.83
CA ALA A 98 -4.58 2.11 18.72
C ALA A 98 -3.42 2.75 17.93
N LEU A 99 -2.95 2.07 16.87
CA LEU A 99 -1.92 2.55 15.95
C LEU A 99 -2.23 3.94 15.40
N TYR A 100 -3.49 4.20 15.04
CA TYR A 100 -3.94 5.50 14.58
C TYR A 100 -4.14 6.50 15.74
N LYS A 101 -4.89 6.12 16.77
CA LYS A 101 -5.26 7.02 17.88
C LYS A 101 -4.06 7.62 18.59
N GLU A 102 -3.04 6.79 18.82
CA GLU A 102 -1.77 7.18 19.45
C GLU A 102 -0.68 7.55 18.43
N ASP A 103 -1.00 7.49 17.14
CA ASP A 103 -0.12 7.88 16.02
C ASP A 103 1.26 7.19 16.06
N TRP A 104 1.28 5.85 16.24
CA TRP A 104 2.50 5.07 16.45
C TRP A 104 3.49 5.14 15.30
N ILE A 105 2.98 5.19 14.08
CA ILE A 105 3.77 5.24 12.85
C ILE A 105 3.63 6.56 12.10
N GLY A 106 2.82 7.52 12.57
CA GLY A 106 2.59 8.78 11.84
C GLY A 106 1.40 8.77 10.89
N LEU A 107 0.60 7.70 10.88
CA LEU A 107 -0.57 7.57 10.01
C LEU A 107 -1.64 8.62 10.28
N LYS A 108 -1.88 8.97 11.57
CA LYS A 108 -2.82 10.03 11.92
C LYS A 108 -2.28 11.39 11.47
N THR A 109 -0.98 11.62 11.64
CA THR A 109 -0.31 12.83 11.13
C THR A 109 -0.51 12.99 9.61
N LEU A 110 -0.35 11.91 8.83
CA LEU A 110 -0.59 11.94 7.38
C LEU A 110 -2.07 12.18 7.04
N ASP A 111 -3.00 11.53 7.75
CA ASP A 111 -4.45 11.65 7.49
C ASP A 111 -4.95 13.06 7.79
N GLU A 112 -4.56 13.64 8.94
CA GLU A 112 -4.91 15.00 9.33
C GLU A 112 -4.28 16.07 8.40
N ALA A 113 -3.14 15.76 7.78
CA ALA A 113 -2.53 16.58 6.75
C ALA A 113 -3.12 16.35 5.34
N GLU A 114 -4.20 15.58 5.22
CA GLU A 114 -4.88 15.21 3.97
C GLU A 114 -3.99 14.50 2.93
N LYS A 115 -2.90 13.89 3.37
CA LYS A 115 -1.93 13.18 2.51
C LYS A 115 -2.32 11.73 2.23
N VAL A 116 -3.24 11.17 3.01
CA VAL A 116 -3.75 9.80 2.80
C VAL A 116 -4.93 9.83 1.83
N LYS A 117 -4.90 8.96 0.83
CA LYS A 117 -5.94 8.83 -0.20
C LYS A 117 -6.48 7.41 -0.18
N PHE A 118 -7.74 7.27 0.20
CA PHE A 118 -8.44 5.99 0.24
C PHE A 118 -9.15 5.74 -1.08
N VAL A 119 -8.76 4.68 -1.78
CA VAL A 119 -9.32 4.30 -3.07
C VAL A 119 -9.87 2.89 -2.95
N ASN A 120 -11.14 2.72 -3.30
CA ASN A 120 -11.79 1.40 -3.36
C ASN A 120 -12.11 1.11 -4.82
N VAL A 121 -11.69 -0.05 -5.30
CA VAL A 121 -11.90 -0.47 -6.69
C VAL A 121 -12.59 -1.83 -6.73
N SER A 122 -13.40 -2.03 -7.76
CA SER A 122 -13.94 -3.35 -8.06
C SER A 122 -12.83 -4.27 -8.59
N GLY A 123 -12.90 -5.54 -8.23
CA GLY A 123 -11.92 -6.56 -8.57
C GLY A 123 -11.59 -7.44 -7.36
N ASN A 124 -11.01 -8.62 -7.65
CA ASN A 124 -10.31 -9.42 -6.65
C ASN A 124 -8.88 -8.86 -6.45
N HIS A 125 -8.07 -9.50 -5.62
CA HIS A 125 -6.71 -9.13 -5.29
C HIS A 125 -5.88 -8.78 -6.54
N LEU A 126 -5.39 -7.54 -6.61
CA LEU A 126 -4.62 -6.98 -7.75
C LEU A 126 -5.38 -6.89 -9.08
N GLY A 127 -6.69 -7.19 -9.09
CA GLY A 127 -7.57 -7.12 -10.26
C GLY A 127 -8.05 -5.71 -10.58
N ILE A 128 -7.13 -4.74 -10.70
CA ILE A 128 -7.48 -3.35 -11.01
C ILE A 128 -7.62 -3.11 -12.52
N SER A 129 -8.67 -2.39 -12.93
CA SER A 129 -8.86 -2.05 -14.34
C SER A 129 -7.85 -1.00 -14.82
N ARG A 130 -7.48 -1.01 -16.11
CA ARG A 130 -6.62 0.05 -16.69
C ARG A 130 -7.23 1.45 -16.54
N LYS A 131 -8.57 1.55 -16.56
CA LYS A 131 -9.30 2.80 -16.33
C LYS A 131 -9.06 3.31 -14.91
N ASP A 132 -9.15 2.44 -13.91
CA ASP A 132 -8.94 2.82 -12.50
C ASP A 132 -7.47 3.09 -12.21
N MET A 133 -6.53 2.34 -12.80
CA MET A 133 -5.10 2.66 -12.71
C MET A 133 -4.80 4.08 -13.24
N LYS A 134 -5.32 4.42 -14.42
CA LYS A 134 -5.16 5.77 -15.01
C LYS A 134 -5.77 6.85 -14.11
N LYS A 135 -6.87 6.55 -13.43
CA LYS A 135 -7.57 7.51 -12.57
C LYS A 135 -6.89 7.72 -11.21
N TYR A 136 -6.43 6.63 -10.58
CA TYR A 136 -6.05 6.65 -9.16
C TYR A 136 -4.54 6.49 -8.91
N ILE A 137 -3.77 6.00 -9.89
CA ILE A 137 -2.33 5.75 -9.73
C ILE A 137 -1.52 6.77 -10.53
N VAL A 138 -1.82 6.90 -11.83
CA VAL A 138 -1.03 7.74 -12.76
C VAL A 138 -0.83 9.18 -12.29
N PRO A 139 -1.83 9.89 -11.70
CA PRO A 139 -1.64 11.28 -11.25
C PRO A 139 -0.53 11.47 -10.20
N TYR A 140 -0.11 10.41 -9.50
CA TYR A 140 0.96 10.45 -8.50
C TYR A 140 2.33 10.03 -9.05
N LEU A 141 2.38 9.54 -10.30
CA LEU A 141 3.61 9.11 -10.98
C LEU A 141 4.06 10.08 -12.06
N GLU A 142 3.14 10.90 -12.57
CA GLU A 142 3.51 12.03 -13.42
C GLU A 142 4.32 13.01 -12.58
N GLU A 143 5.52 13.35 -13.03
CA GLU A 143 6.30 14.41 -12.40
C GLU A 143 5.41 15.66 -12.32
N GLN A 144 5.22 16.19 -11.12
CA GLN A 144 4.84 17.59 -10.98
C GLN A 144 6.05 18.42 -11.45
N SER A 145 6.23 18.45 -12.77
CA SER A 145 7.02 19.43 -13.47
C SER A 145 6.31 20.74 -13.20
N SER A 146 6.70 21.34 -12.08
CA SER A 146 6.55 22.73 -11.71
C SER A 146 5.81 23.53 -12.77
N VAL A 147 4.52 23.74 -12.53
CA VAL A 147 3.74 24.81 -13.19
C VAL A 147 4.38 26.20 -12.92
N GLN A 148 5.43 26.26 -12.10
CA GLN A 148 6.39 27.37 -12.00
C GLN A 148 7.41 27.50 -13.15
N GLN A 149 7.37 26.70 -14.22
CA GLN A 149 8.19 26.88 -15.43
C GLN A 149 7.38 27.34 -16.67
N ILE A 150 6.28 28.06 -16.48
CA ILE A 150 5.82 28.98 -17.53
C ILE A 150 6.51 30.31 -17.28
N MET A 151 7.79 30.38 -17.67
CA MET A 151 8.56 31.58 -18.07
C MET A 151 10.07 31.25 -17.96
N THR A 152 10.56 30.33 -18.79
CA THR A 152 11.93 30.33 -19.37
C THR A 152 12.07 29.10 -20.25
N GLU A 153 11.70 29.27 -21.52
CA GLU A 153 12.62 29.14 -22.67
C GLU A 153 12.96 27.70 -23.09
N TYR A 154 12.23 27.27 -24.13
CA TYR A 154 12.73 26.53 -25.29
C TYR A 154 14.04 25.73 -25.09
N SER A 155 13.92 24.43 -24.84
CA SER A 155 14.63 23.35 -25.57
C SER A 155 14.77 22.08 -24.71
N SER A 156 13.87 21.11 -24.89
CA SER A 156 14.07 19.75 -24.37
C SER A 156 13.25 18.66 -25.08
N HIS A 157 13.07 18.78 -26.40
CA HIS A 157 12.33 17.79 -27.20
C HIS A 157 12.93 16.37 -27.23
N LYS A 158 14.17 16.15 -26.72
CA LYS A 158 14.82 14.83 -26.72
C LYS A 158 14.43 13.91 -25.56
N TRP A 159 14.13 14.46 -24.39
CA TRP A 159 13.84 13.65 -23.20
C TRP A 159 12.41 13.09 -23.20
N LEU A 160 11.45 13.88 -23.69
CA LEU A 160 10.03 13.49 -23.83
C LEU A 160 9.83 12.23 -24.68
N LEU A 161 10.69 12.02 -25.69
CA LEU A 161 10.64 10.82 -26.54
C LEU A 161 11.10 9.56 -25.79
N SER A 162 12.07 9.69 -24.89
CA SER A 162 12.62 8.53 -24.16
C SER A 162 11.66 7.98 -23.13
N VAL A 163 10.95 8.86 -22.41
CA VAL A 163 9.96 8.45 -21.38
C VAL A 163 8.69 7.91 -22.04
N ARG A 164 8.25 8.51 -23.14
CA ARG A 164 7.13 8.01 -23.94
C ARG A 164 7.41 6.59 -24.45
N ASN A 165 8.62 6.32 -24.96
CA ASN A 165 8.97 5.01 -25.49
C ASN A 165 8.96 3.94 -24.38
N PHE A 166 9.48 4.25 -23.19
CA PHE A 166 9.42 3.34 -22.03
C PHE A 166 7.98 3.00 -21.62
N ILE A 167 7.07 3.99 -21.60
CA ILE A 167 5.65 3.77 -21.29
C ILE A 167 4.93 2.98 -22.39
N LEU A 168 5.26 3.19 -23.66
CA LEU A 168 4.68 2.43 -24.78
C LEU A 168 5.12 0.96 -24.75
N GLU A 169 6.36 0.69 -24.38
CA GLU A 169 6.90 -0.67 -24.20
C GLU A 169 6.19 -1.41 -23.06
N LEU A 170 5.89 -0.71 -21.95
CA LEU A 170 5.13 -1.24 -20.82
C LEU A 170 3.63 -1.48 -21.13
N ILE A 171 3.06 -0.76 -22.10
CA ILE A 171 1.63 -0.84 -22.44
C ILE A 171 1.36 -1.89 -23.54
N GLY A 172 2.39 -2.35 -24.26
CA GLY A 172 2.24 -3.44 -25.23
C GLY A 172 1.28 -3.09 -26.37
N PHE A 173 1.55 -2.02 -27.09
CA PHE A 173 0.94 -1.82 -28.41
C PHE A 173 1.78 -2.58 -29.46
N GLY A 174 1.52 -3.87 -29.61
CA GLY A 174 1.71 -4.54 -30.89
C GLY A 174 0.48 -4.23 -31.73
N GLU A 175 0.65 -3.48 -32.82
CA GLU A 175 -0.39 -3.32 -33.83
C GLU A 175 -0.64 -4.69 -34.48
N ASP A 176 -1.85 -5.24 -34.33
CA ASP A 176 -2.38 -6.25 -35.25
C ASP A 176 -2.78 -5.54 -36.54
N PRO A 177 -2.18 -5.84 -37.69
CA PRO A 177 -2.70 -5.36 -38.95
C PRO A 177 -3.86 -6.26 -39.36
N ALA A 178 -5.08 -5.73 -39.22
CA ALA A 178 -6.22 -6.20 -39.99
C ALA A 178 -5.99 -5.83 -41.47
N LEU A 179 -5.84 -6.84 -42.34
CA LEU A 179 -6.07 -6.77 -43.79
C LEU A 179 -6.70 -8.12 -44.21
N LEU A 180 -8.01 -8.13 -44.46
CA LEU A 180 -8.64 -8.04 -45.79
C LEU A 180 -8.65 -9.37 -46.55
N ASP A 181 -9.88 -9.90 -46.72
CA ASP A 181 -10.25 -10.86 -47.76
C ASP A 181 -9.63 -10.50 -49.12
N ILE A 182 -9.21 -11.51 -49.89
CA ILE A 182 -9.50 -11.68 -51.34
C ILE A 182 -9.08 -13.10 -51.77
N HIS A 183 -10.07 -13.79 -52.35
CA HIS A 183 -10.10 -15.00 -53.19
C HIS A 183 -10.12 -16.42 -52.60
#